data_AF-A0A314Z5A6-F1
#
_entry.id   AF-A0A314Z5A6-F1
#
_cell.length_a   1.000
_cell.length_b   1.000
_cell.length_c   1.000
_cell.angle_alpha   90.00
_cell.angle_beta   90.00
_cell.angle_gamma   90.00
#
_symmetry.space_group_name_H-M   'P 1'
#
loop_
_entity.id
_entity.type
_entity.pdbx_description
1 polymer ?
#
loop_
_entity_poly.entity_id
_entity_poly.type
_entity_poly.pdbx_seq_one_letter_code
_entity_poly.pdbx_strand_id
1 'polypeptide(L)'
;MTPTDEVDHVDLDGDTPDLEDIHVIDDISPTSTNGQKRRNRASNSSDILPTKKRGAVKDVIADSIARMALSFEEFIRADTKNLDPAEVYAEVQAVPGLSENEQLKACAWLIENDKQFQMLKALPIEKKKSMLLMFIACGE
;
A
#
# COMPACT_ATOMS: atom_id res chain seq x y z
N MET A 1 60.71 5.55 -16.85
CA MET A 1 60.22 6.62 -17.75
C MET A 1 58.73 6.43 -17.88
N THR A 2 57.98 7.38 -17.34
CA THR A 2 56.55 7.61 -17.60
C THR A 2 56.37 8.15 -19.03
N PRO A 3 55.17 7.98 -19.59
CA PRO A 3 54.51 9.09 -20.26
C PRO A 3 53.13 9.37 -19.66
N THR A 4 52.91 10.66 -19.47
CA THR A 4 51.67 11.39 -19.16
C THR A 4 50.67 11.35 -20.33
N ASP A 5 49.49 11.95 -20.11
CA ASP A 5 48.56 12.51 -21.11
C ASP A 5 47.48 11.57 -21.70
N GLU A 6 46.17 11.85 -21.75
CA GLU A 6 45.34 13.01 -21.36
C GLU A 6 43.91 12.56 -20.97
N VAL A 7 43.19 13.49 -20.37
CA VAL A 7 41.85 13.38 -19.80
C VAL A 7 40.83 13.68 -20.90
N ASP A 8 39.97 12.73 -21.26
CA ASP A 8 38.84 12.99 -22.15
C ASP A 8 37.71 13.63 -21.33
N HIS A 9 37.68 14.96 -21.34
CA HIS A 9 36.58 15.75 -20.81
C HIS A 9 35.47 15.81 -21.86
N VAL A 10 34.37 15.11 -21.61
CA VAL A 10 33.15 15.28 -22.39
C VAL A 10 32.54 16.63 -21.99
N ASP A 11 32.73 17.62 -22.87
CA ASP A 11 32.06 18.90 -22.87
C ASP A 11 30.61 18.71 -23.31
N LEU A 12 29.68 18.84 -22.37
CA LEU A 12 28.25 18.95 -22.67
C LEU A 12 27.82 20.36 -22.22
N ASP A 13 28.21 21.33 -23.03
CA ASP A 13 27.53 22.61 -23.14
C ASP A 13 26.08 22.35 -23.57
N GLY A 14 25.16 22.56 -22.63
CA GLY A 14 23.75 22.25 -22.75
C GLY A 14 22.99 23.23 -21.88
N ASP A 15 22.81 24.41 -22.47
CA ASP A 15 21.95 25.53 -22.08
C ASP A 15 20.97 25.28 -20.91
N THR A 16 21.11 26.14 -19.91
CA THR A 16 20.13 26.47 -18.86
C THR A 16 18.68 26.49 -19.36
N PRO A 17 17.75 25.98 -18.54
CA PRO A 17 16.56 26.74 -18.24
C PRO A 17 16.67 27.27 -16.81
N ASP A 18 16.87 28.58 -16.75
CA ASP A 18 16.56 29.49 -15.65
C ASP A 18 15.45 28.91 -14.76
N LEU A 19 15.84 28.48 -13.56
CA LEU A 19 14.91 28.00 -12.56
C LEU A 19 14.33 29.25 -11.93
N GLU A 20 13.26 29.76 -12.55
CA GLU A 20 12.50 30.92 -12.08
C GLU A 20 12.31 30.81 -10.56
N ASP A 21 12.97 31.70 -9.84
CA ASP A 21 12.80 31.92 -8.41
C ASP A 21 11.31 32.06 -8.14
N ILE A 22 10.74 31.13 -7.39
CA ILE A 22 9.38 31.25 -6.90
C ILE A 22 9.40 32.41 -5.89
N HIS A 23 9.09 33.61 -6.36
CA HIS A 23 8.86 34.77 -5.53
C HIS A 23 7.67 34.48 -4.60
N VAL A 24 7.97 34.15 -3.34
CA VAL A 24 6.98 34.16 -2.26
C VAL A 24 6.54 35.60 -2.07
N ILE A 25 5.33 35.93 -2.51
CA ILE A 25 4.69 37.21 -2.26
C ILE A 25 4.21 37.21 -0.81
N ASP A 26 5.05 37.63 0.12
CA ASP A 26 4.61 38.04 1.46
C ASP A 26 4.04 39.46 1.37
N ASP A 27 2.80 39.57 0.88
CA ASP A 27 2.07 40.84 0.91
C ASP A 27 0.70 40.69 1.57
N ILE A 28 0.72 40.75 2.90
CA ILE A 28 -0.41 41.23 3.70
C ILE A 28 0.14 42.11 4.82
N SER A 29 0.51 43.34 4.44
CA SER A 29 0.57 44.47 5.36
C SER A 29 -0.84 44.77 5.91
N PRO A 30 -1.07 44.78 7.24
CA PRO A 30 -2.31 45.30 7.78
C PRO A 30 -2.14 46.81 7.97
N THR A 31 -2.46 47.60 6.95
CA THR A 31 -2.80 49.01 7.17
C THR A 31 -4.30 49.19 6.99
N SER A 32 -5.03 49.17 8.11
CA SER A 32 -6.29 49.89 8.22
C SER A 32 -6.35 50.62 9.55
N THR A 33 -6.61 51.91 9.41
CA THR A 33 -6.45 52.96 10.40
C THR A 33 -7.70 53.12 11.26
N ASN A 34 -7.44 53.38 12.55
CA ASN A 34 -8.12 54.28 13.48
C ASN A 34 -9.66 54.22 13.67
N GLY A 35 -10.09 54.04 14.92
CA GLY A 35 -11.49 54.13 15.33
C GLY A 35 -11.70 54.02 16.85
N GLN A 36 -11.06 54.92 17.60
CA GLN A 36 -11.17 55.06 19.05
C GLN A 36 -12.63 55.32 19.51
N LYS A 37 -13.23 54.43 20.33
CA LYS A 37 -14.27 54.84 21.30
C LYS A 37 -14.40 53.87 22.47
N ARG A 38 -13.83 54.27 23.62
CA ARG A 38 -14.20 53.76 24.94
C ARG A 38 -15.70 53.98 25.19
N ARG A 39 -16.40 52.94 25.64
CA ARG A 39 -17.46 53.10 26.65
C ARG A 39 -17.70 51.79 27.41
N ASN A 40 -17.45 51.86 28.72
CA ASN A 40 -17.75 50.82 29.70
C ASN A 40 -19.27 50.60 29.78
N ARG A 41 -19.73 49.34 29.79
CA ARG A 41 -20.89 48.92 30.59
C ARG A 41 -20.93 47.40 30.69
N ALA A 42 -20.68 46.89 31.89
CA ALA A 42 -21.20 45.59 32.29
C ALA A 42 -22.73 45.71 32.31
N SER A 43 -23.41 44.87 31.53
CA SER A 43 -24.85 44.66 31.65
C SER A 43 -25.13 43.22 31.27
N ASN A 44 -25.74 42.56 32.25
CA ASN A 44 -26.01 41.16 32.35
C ASN A 44 -27.17 40.86 31.41
N SER A 45 -27.03 39.86 30.55
CA SER A 45 -28.16 39.27 29.84
C SER A 45 -27.96 37.77 29.84
N SER A 46 -28.46 37.14 30.90
CA SER A 46 -28.91 35.76 30.82
C SER A 46 -30.07 35.73 29.84
N ASP A 47 -29.89 35.10 28.68
CA ASP A 47 -30.85 34.12 28.17
C ASP A 47 -30.44 33.58 26.80
N ILE A 48 -30.82 32.32 26.60
CA ILE A 48 -30.68 31.48 25.39
C ILE A 48 -29.32 30.78 25.28
N LEU A 49 -29.20 29.67 26.01
CA LEU A 49 -28.40 28.53 25.56
C LEU A 49 -29.02 27.99 24.27
N PRO A 50 -28.33 28.01 23.11
CA PRO A 50 -28.77 27.19 21.99
C PRO A 50 -28.44 25.74 22.37
N THR A 51 -29.41 25.03 22.96
CA THR A 51 -29.39 23.57 23.01
C THR A 51 -29.64 23.04 21.60
N LYS A 52 -28.68 23.25 20.70
CA LYS A 52 -28.65 22.56 19.42
C LYS A 52 -28.33 21.11 19.77
N LYS A 53 -29.39 20.31 19.95
CA LYS A 53 -29.28 18.85 19.84
C LYS A 53 -28.60 18.61 18.51
N ARG A 54 -27.30 18.31 18.55
CA ARG A 54 -26.53 17.81 17.43
C ARG A 54 -27.08 16.41 17.20
N GLY A 55 -28.25 16.34 16.56
CA GLY A 55 -28.70 15.11 15.93
C GLY A 55 -27.50 14.67 15.11
N ALA A 56 -27.01 13.46 15.38
CA ALA A 56 -25.85 12.92 14.70
C ALA A 56 -26.22 12.84 13.21
N VAL A 57 -25.93 13.90 12.47
CA VAL A 57 -25.81 13.84 11.02
C VAL A 57 -24.67 12.87 10.84
N LYS A 58 -25.02 11.62 10.47
CA LYS A 58 -24.06 10.55 10.24
C LYS A 58 -23.05 11.14 9.27
N ASP A 59 -21.82 11.33 9.76
CA ASP A 59 -20.79 12.01 8.99
C ASP A 59 -20.45 11.09 7.81
N VAL A 60 -21.04 11.40 6.65
CA VAL A 60 -20.94 10.57 5.45
C VAL A 60 -19.47 10.44 5.02
N ILE A 61 -18.65 11.45 5.33
CA ILE A 61 -17.21 11.42 5.08
C ILE A 61 -16.56 10.42 6.04
N ALA A 62 -16.85 10.50 7.34
CA ALA A 62 -16.33 9.55 8.32
C ALA A 62 -16.75 8.09 8.02
N ASP A 63 -18.01 7.87 7.63
CA ASP A 63 -18.52 6.54 7.24
C ASP A 63 -17.83 6.01 5.98
N SER A 64 -17.56 6.89 5.00
CA SER A 64 -16.84 6.52 3.78
C SER A 64 -15.38 6.19 4.07
N ILE A 65 -14.69 6.94 4.94
CA ILE A 65 -13.32 6.65 5.39
C ILE A 65 -13.28 5.32 6.14
N ALA A 66 -14.24 5.07 7.04
CA ALA A 66 -14.33 3.81 7.75
C ALA A 66 -14.51 2.62 6.79
N ARG A 67 -15.37 2.75 5.77
CA ARG A 67 -15.53 1.72 4.73
C ARG A 67 -14.25 1.50 3.93
N MET A 68 -13.54 2.56 3.54
CA MET A 68 -12.25 2.41 2.86
C MET A 68 -11.20 1.70 3.74
N ALA A 69 -11.12 2.06 5.02
CA ALA A 69 -10.20 1.41 5.96
C ALA A 69 -10.51 -0.08 6.12
N LEU A 70 -11.79 -0.44 6.26
CA LEU A 70 -12.22 -1.84 6.35
C LEU A 70 -11.93 -2.61 5.06
N SER A 71 -12.20 -2.03 3.88
CA SER A 71 -11.88 -2.65 2.60
C SER A 71 -10.38 -2.87 2.42
N PHE A 72 -9.55 -1.95 2.91
CA PHE A 72 -8.10 -2.10 2.86
C PHE A 72 -7.59 -3.18 3.83
N GLU A 73 -8.14 -3.24 5.04
CA GLU A 73 -7.84 -4.33 5.98
C GLU A 73 -8.25 -5.69 5.42
N GLU A 74 -9.42 -5.77 4.78
CA GLU A 74 -9.88 -6.99 4.11
C GLU A 74 -8.98 -7.38 2.93
N PHE A 75 -8.53 -6.40 2.14
CA PHE A 75 -7.58 -6.62 1.04
C PHE A 75 -6.27 -7.23 1.55
N ILE A 76 -5.65 -6.64 2.58
CA ILE A 76 -4.43 -7.19 3.19
C ILE A 76 -4.69 -8.58 3.75
N ARG A 77 -5.82 -8.79 4.43
CA ARG A 77 -6.16 -10.10 5.01
C ARG A 77 -6.34 -11.17 3.94
N ALA A 78 -6.90 -10.82 2.78
CA ALA A 78 -7.05 -11.74 1.67
C ALA A 78 -5.71 -12.12 1.04
N ASP A 79 -4.80 -11.13 0.93
CA ASP A 79 -3.45 -11.34 0.40
C ASP A 79 -2.54 -12.11 1.37
N THR A 80 -2.79 -11.99 2.68
CA THR A 80 -2.00 -12.64 3.74
C THR A 80 -2.58 -13.98 4.21
N LYS A 81 -3.60 -14.53 3.52
CA LYS A 81 -4.09 -15.89 3.83
C LYS A 81 -3.03 -16.91 3.47
N ASN A 82 -2.20 -17.23 4.45
CA ASN A 82 -1.25 -18.34 4.36
C ASN A 82 -2.02 -19.64 4.18
N LEU A 83 -1.60 -20.44 3.20
CA LEU A 83 -2.04 -21.83 3.07
C LEU A 83 -1.74 -22.61 4.35
N ASP A 84 -2.61 -23.56 4.70
CA ASP A 84 -2.30 -24.52 5.76
C ASP A 84 -1.20 -25.48 5.26
N PRO A 85 0.01 -25.47 5.84
CA PRO A 85 1.08 -26.35 5.40
C PRO A 85 0.72 -27.84 5.54
N ALA A 86 -0.13 -28.19 6.50
CA ALA A 86 -0.60 -29.56 6.67
C ALA A 86 -1.49 -30.01 5.51
N GLU A 87 -2.33 -29.11 4.99
CA GLU A 87 -3.18 -29.36 3.84
C GLU A 87 -2.33 -29.54 2.57
N VAL A 88 -1.36 -28.66 2.35
CA VAL A 88 -0.43 -28.76 1.21
C VAL A 88 0.30 -30.10 1.23
N TYR A 89 0.83 -30.47 2.40
CA TYR A 89 1.53 -31.74 2.56
C TYR A 89 0.63 -32.95 2.28
N ALA A 90 -0.58 -32.98 2.84
CA ALA A 90 -1.52 -34.07 2.62
C ALA A 90 -1.90 -34.23 1.14
N GLU A 91 -2.13 -33.11 0.45
CA GLU A 91 -2.48 -33.10 -0.98
C GLU A 91 -1.33 -33.62 -1.85
N VAL A 92 -0.09 -33.21 -1.56
CA VAL A 92 1.12 -33.69 -2.28
C VAL A 92 1.38 -35.17 -2.00
N GLN A 93 1.22 -35.63 -0.74
CA GLN A 93 1.38 -37.03 -0.36
C GLN A 93 0.34 -37.95 -1.01
N ALA A 94 -0.87 -37.45 -1.28
CA ALA A 94 -1.89 -38.22 -1.97
C ALA A 94 -1.51 -38.54 -3.44
N VAL A 95 -0.57 -37.79 -4.03
CA VAL A 95 -0.15 -37.99 -5.42
C VAL A 95 0.83 -39.17 -5.53
N PRO A 96 0.44 -40.26 -6.21
CA PRO A 96 1.29 -41.45 -6.30
C PRO A 96 2.51 -41.22 -7.19
N GLY A 97 3.62 -41.85 -6.81
CA GLY A 97 4.82 -41.94 -7.64
C GLY A 97 5.71 -40.70 -7.65
N LEU A 98 5.54 -39.76 -6.73
CA LEU A 98 6.55 -38.75 -6.41
C LEU A 98 7.60 -39.36 -5.48
N SER A 99 8.87 -39.04 -5.70
CA SER A 99 9.95 -39.29 -4.74
C SER A 99 9.86 -38.31 -3.56
N GLU A 100 10.47 -38.68 -2.43
CA GLU A 100 10.50 -37.83 -1.23
C GLU A 100 11.05 -36.42 -1.52
N ASN A 101 12.10 -36.32 -2.33
CA ASN A 101 12.68 -35.04 -2.72
C ASN A 101 11.72 -34.20 -3.59
N GLU A 102 11.01 -34.82 -4.53
CA GLU A 102 10.01 -34.13 -5.34
C GLU A 102 8.82 -33.66 -4.48
N GLN A 103 8.41 -34.47 -3.50
CA GLN A 103 7.37 -34.09 -2.54
C GLN A 103 7.79 -32.86 -1.73
N LEU A 104 9.02 -32.85 -1.20
CA LEU A 104 9.55 -31.72 -0.42
C LEU A 104 9.65 -30.45 -1.27
N LYS A 105 10.20 -30.54 -2.49
CA LYS A 105 10.27 -29.42 -3.43
C LYS A 105 8.87 -28.89 -3.77
N ALA A 106 7.92 -29.79 -4.03
CA ALA A 106 6.54 -29.43 -4.35
C ALA A 106 5.86 -28.73 -3.17
N CYS A 107 6.03 -29.25 -1.94
CA CYS A 107 5.46 -28.63 -0.74
C CYS A 107 6.02 -27.23 -0.52
N ALA A 108 7.35 -27.07 -0.58
CA ALA A 108 8.01 -25.78 -0.40
C ALA A 108 7.51 -24.74 -1.42
N TRP A 109 7.43 -25.14 -2.69
CA TRP A 109 6.96 -24.26 -3.75
C TRP A 109 5.47 -23.90 -3.60
N LEU A 110 4.61 -24.87 -3.27
CA LEU A 110 3.17 -24.66 -3.19
C LEU A 110 2.74 -23.79 -2.01
N ILE A 111 3.44 -23.84 -0.88
CA ILE A 111 3.13 -23.01 0.30
C ILE A 111 3.15 -21.51 -0.05
N GLU A 112 4.01 -21.11 -0.99
CA GLU A 112 4.12 -19.72 -1.45
C GLU A 112 3.20 -19.40 -2.64
N ASN A 113 2.52 -20.41 -3.21
CA ASN A 113 1.79 -20.31 -4.47
C ASN A 113 0.33 -20.81 -4.32
N ASP A 114 -0.49 -20.06 -3.57
CA ASP A 114 -1.90 -20.40 -3.28
C ASP A 114 -2.74 -20.70 -4.53
N LYS A 115 -2.68 -19.85 -5.55
CA LYS A 115 -3.49 -20.04 -6.76
C LYS A 115 -3.16 -21.36 -7.47
N GLN A 116 -1.89 -21.73 -7.50
CA GLN A 116 -1.42 -22.95 -8.13
C GLN A 116 -1.76 -24.17 -7.28
N PHE A 117 -1.75 -24.04 -5.95
CA PHE A 117 -2.28 -25.06 -5.06
C PHE A 117 -3.78 -25.30 -5.27
N GLN A 118 -4.60 -24.24 -5.35
CA GLN A 118 -6.03 -24.37 -5.65
C GLN A 118 -6.27 -25.03 -7.02
N MET A 119 -5.47 -24.67 -8.03
CA MET A 119 -5.55 -25.28 -9.35
C MET A 119 -5.17 -26.77 -9.32
N LEU A 120 -4.13 -27.13 -8.57
CA LEU A 120 -3.72 -28.53 -8.37
C LEU A 120 -4.84 -29.35 -7.72
N LYS A 121 -5.50 -28.82 -6.69
CA LYS A 121 -6.63 -29.49 -6.00
C LYS A 121 -7.78 -29.82 -6.95
N ALA A 122 -8.07 -28.94 -7.90
CA ALA A 122 -9.15 -29.11 -8.87
C ALA A 122 -8.84 -30.18 -9.94
N LEU A 123 -7.58 -30.62 -10.08
CA LEU A 123 -7.23 -31.64 -11.05
C LEU A 123 -7.59 -33.06 -10.59
N PRO A 124 -7.86 -33.98 -11.53
CA PRO A 124 -7.92 -35.40 -11.21
C PRO A 124 -6.52 -35.91 -10.84
N ILE A 125 -6.47 -36.90 -9.95
CA ILE A 125 -5.22 -37.38 -9.31
C ILE A 125 -4.15 -37.83 -10.32
N GLU A 126 -4.59 -38.38 -11.45
CA GLU A 126 -3.72 -38.88 -12.54
C GLU A 126 -2.93 -37.75 -13.22
N LYS A 127 -3.43 -36.51 -13.16
CA LYS A 127 -2.80 -35.34 -13.78
C LYS A 127 -1.93 -34.55 -12.80
N LYS A 128 -2.14 -34.72 -11.49
CA LYS A 128 -1.45 -33.92 -10.46
C LYS A 128 0.06 -34.10 -10.49
N LYS A 129 0.54 -35.34 -10.70
CA LYS A 129 1.99 -35.62 -10.78
C LYS A 129 2.69 -34.79 -11.85
N SER A 130 2.22 -34.85 -13.10
CA SER A 130 2.85 -34.11 -14.20
C SER A 130 2.85 -32.60 -13.96
N MET A 131 1.79 -32.07 -13.36
CA MET A 131 1.70 -30.66 -13.02
C MET A 131 2.69 -30.26 -11.91
N LEU A 132 2.79 -31.06 -10.85
CA LEU A 132 3.74 -30.84 -9.76
C LEU A 132 5.18 -30.84 -10.27
N LEU A 133 5.52 -31.80 -11.13
CA LEU A 133 6.86 -31.86 -11.74
C LEU A 133 7.17 -30.62 -12.59
N MET A 134 6.18 -30.08 -13.30
CA MET A 134 6.34 -28.83 -14.05
C MET A 134 6.57 -27.63 -13.12
N PHE A 135 5.84 -27.54 -12.00
CA PHE A 135 6.02 -26.45 -11.03
C PHE A 135 7.41 -26.45 -10.40
N ILE A 136 7.88 -27.60 -9.92
CA ILE A 136 9.18 -27.70 -9.27
C ILE A 136 10.36 -27.59 -10.25
N ALA A 137 10.14 -27.85 -11.55
CA ALA A 137 11.16 -27.66 -12.59
C ALA A 137 11.29 -26.20 -13.03
N CYS A 138 10.23 -25.40 -12.91
CA CYS A 138 10.26 -23.95 -13.20
C CYS A 138 10.72 -23.09 -12.02
N GLY A 139 10.83 -23.67 -10.82
CA GLY A 139 11.18 -22.95 -9.58
C GLY A 139 12.67 -22.93 -9.23
N GLU A 140 13.56 -23.24 -10.18
CA GLU A 140 15.02 -23.19 -10.02
C GLU A 140 15.65 -22.00 -10.78
#